data_AF-A0A1W9GUU1-F1
#
_entry.id   AF-A0A1W9GUU1-F1
#
_cell.length_a   1.000
_cell.length_b   1.000
_cell.length_c   1.000
_cell.angle_alpha   90.00
_cell.angle_beta   90.00
_cell.angle_gamma   90.00
#
_symmetry.space_group_name_H-M   'P 1'
#
loop_
_entity.id
_entity.type
_entity.pdbx_description
1 polymer ?
#
loop_
_entity_poly.entity_id
_entity_poly.type
_entity_poly.pdbx_seq_one_letter_code
_entity_poly.pdbx_strand_id
1 'polypeptide(L)' 'MALDGLTLVYHRASGITHLLASPAPEILAALAEPRDLAGLAAWLDARFDLAGGEAALAARLDELIAAGLVEAVAPA' A
#
# COMPACT_ATOMS: atom_id res chain seq x y z
N MET A 1 24.79 9.03 -1.43
CA MET A 1 23.54 8.99 -2.23
C MET A 1 22.38 8.94 -1.25
N ALA A 2 21.48 9.91 -1.30
CA ALA A 2 20.29 9.92 -0.45
C ALA A 2 19.21 9.01 -1.06
N LEU A 3 18.51 8.26 -0.22
CA LEU A 3 17.34 7.44 -0.59
C LEU A 3 16.10 8.35 -0.75
N ASP A 4 16.22 9.42 -1.53
CA ASP A 4 15.15 10.41 -1.66
C ASP A 4 13.89 9.72 -2.21
N GLY A 5 12.78 9.85 -1.49
CA GLY A 5 11.48 9.28 -1.88
C GLY A 5 11.25 7.81 -1.50
N LEU A 6 12.10 7.20 -0.67
CA LEU A 6 11.90 5.84 -0.17
C LEU A 6 11.61 5.81 1.33
N THR A 7 10.65 4.96 1.72
CA THR A 7 10.28 4.71 3.11
C THR A 7 10.74 3.32 3.53
N LEU A 8 11.42 3.24 4.68
CA LEU A 8 11.79 1.97 5.32
C LEU A 8 10.69 1.53 6.28
N VAL A 9 10.15 0.33 6.09
CA VAL A 9 9.13 -0.26 6.96
C VAL A 9 9.67 -1.56 7.57
N TYR A 10 9.78 -1.61 8.89
CA TYR A 10 10.11 -2.85 9.60
C TYR A 10 8.83 -3.67 9.81
N HIS A 11 8.74 -4.83 9.16
CA HIS A 11 7.62 -5.75 9.31
C HIS A 11 7.89 -6.74 10.45
N ARG A 12 7.30 -6.46 11.62
CA ARG A 12 7.58 -7.21 12.86
C ARG A 12 7.32 -8.72 12.78
N ALA A 13 6.31 -9.15 12.01
CA ALA A 13 5.90 -10.55 11.97
C ALA A 13 6.88 -11.39 11.15
N SER A 14 7.49 -10.81 10.11
CA SER A 14 8.52 -11.48 9.30
C SER A 14 9.95 -11.21 9.79
N GLY A 15 10.18 -10.13 10.53
CA GLY A 15 11.52 -9.66 10.91
C GLY A 15 12.29 -8.97 9.76
N ILE A 16 11.61 -8.66 8.65
CA ILE A 16 12.22 -8.07 7.45
C ILE A 16 12.03 -6.54 7.44
N THR A 17 13.03 -5.80 6.97
CA THR A 17 12.88 -4.37 6.63
C THR A 17 12.60 -4.23 5.14
N HIS A 18 11.44 -3.69 4.80
CA HIS A 18 11.00 -3.42 3.44
C HIS A 18 11.38 -2.00 3.03
N LEU A 19 11.85 -1.84 1.80
CA LEU A 19 12.11 -0.55 1.18
C LEU A 19 10.98 -0.25 0.20
N LEU A 20 10.20 0.78 0.47
CA LEU A 20 8.97 1.09 -0.25
C LEU A 20 9.10 2.44 -0.97
N ALA A 21 8.67 2.46 -2.23
CA ALA A 21 8.43 3.68 -2.99
C ALA A 21 6.94 4.00 -3.00
N SER A 22 6.58 5.27 -3.18
CA SER A 22 5.18 5.66 -3.40
C SER A 22 4.58 4.87 -4.58
N PRO A 23 3.30 4.45 -4.50
CA PRO A 23 2.34 4.77 -3.44
C PRO A 23 2.26 3.73 -2.30
N ALA A 24 3.23 2.83 -2.14
CA ALA A 24 3.12 1.74 -1.17
C ALA A 24 3.00 2.21 0.30
N PRO A 25 3.82 3.18 0.79
CA PRO A 25 3.63 3.74 2.13
C PRO A 25 2.25 4.36 2.35
N GLU A 26 1.72 5.02 1.32
CA GLU A 26 0.42 5.68 1.34
C GLU A 26 -0.73 4.67 1.38
N ILE A 27 -0.61 3.56 0.65
CA ILE A 27 -1.55 2.43 0.73
C ILE A 27 -1.56 1.84 2.15
N LEU A 28 -0.39 1.60 2.74
CA LEU A 28 -0.31 1.08 4.12
C LEU A 28 -0.93 2.05 5.13
N ALA A 29 -0.70 3.36 4.97
CA ALA A 29 -1.32 4.37 5.82
C ALA A 29 -2.85 4.42 5.67
N ALA A 30 -3.36 4.28 4.44
CA ALA A 30 -4.79 4.26 4.17
C ALA A 30 -5.49 3.02 4.75
N LEU A 31 -4.79 1.88 4.75
CA LEU A 31 -5.22 0.58 5.28
C LEU A 31 -4.94 0.40 6.78
N ALA A 32 -4.62 1.48 7.50
CA ALA A 32 -4.68 1.47 8.96
C ALA A 32 -6.09 1.10 9.47
N GLU A 33 -7.11 1.35 8.65
CA GLU A 33 -8.49 0.86 8.82
C GLU A 33 -8.88 0.03 7.58
N PRO A 34 -9.68 -1.05 7.73
CA PRO A 34 -10.15 -1.83 6.59
C PRO A 34 -10.89 -0.96 5.56
N ARG A 35 -10.58 -1.16 4.27
CA ARG A 35 -11.22 -0.48 3.14
C ARG A 35 -11.44 -1.46 1.99
N ASP A 36 -12.50 -1.25 1.24
CA ASP A 36 -12.66 -1.86 -0.07
C ASP A 36 -11.80 -1.14 -1.12
N LEU A 37 -11.67 -1.73 -2.30
CA LEU A 37 -10.81 -1.21 -3.37
C LEU A 37 -11.23 0.19 -3.81
N ALA A 38 -12.54 0.43 -3.97
CA ALA A 38 -13.08 1.72 -4.40
C ALA A 38 -12.83 2.82 -3.35
N GLY A 39 -13.07 2.52 -2.07
CA GLY A 39 -12.83 3.45 -0.97
C GLY A 39 -11.34 3.75 -0.76
N LEU A 40 -10.47 2.78 -1.02
CA LEU A 40 -9.03 2.99 -1.02
C LEU A 40 -8.58 3.89 -2.18
N ALA A 41 -9.04 3.62 -3.41
CA ALA A 41 -8.73 4.43 -4.59
C ALA A 41 -9.14 5.89 -4.38
N ALA A 42 -10.37 6.13 -3.93
CA ALA A 42 -10.87 7.48 -3.65
C ALA A 42 -10.05 8.21 -2.57
N TRP A 43 -9.60 7.50 -1.52
CA TRP A 43 -8.78 8.10 -0.46
C TRP A 43 -7.40 8.55 -0.98
N LEU A 44 -6.81 7.73 -1.85
CA LEU A 44 -5.49 7.98 -2.44
C LEU A 44 -5.54 9.08 -3.50
N ASP A 45 -6.54 9.06 -4.39
CA ASP A 45 -6.71 10.10 -5.43
C ASP A 45 -6.91 11.48 -4.81
N ALA A 46 -7.61 11.57 -3.69
CA ALA A 46 -7.81 12.81 -2.96
C ALA A 46 -6.52 13.43 -2.39
N ARG A 47 -5.40 12.69 -2.34
CA ARG A 47 -4.17 13.10 -1.65
C ARG A 47 -2.90 13.01 -2.48
N PHE A 48 -2.83 12.09 -3.44
CA PHE A 48 -1.58 11.69 -4.08
C PHE A 48 -1.63 11.67 -5.61
N ASP A 49 -2.76 11.99 -6.24
CA ASP A 49 -2.97 11.96 -7.70
C ASP A 49 -2.39 10.68 -8.35
N LEU A 50 -3.03 9.53 -8.09
CA LEU A 50 -2.50 8.24 -8.53
C LEU A 50 -2.72 8.01 -10.02
N ALA A 51 -1.62 7.99 -10.76
CA ALA A 51 -1.65 7.54 -12.15
C ALA A 51 -2.00 6.04 -12.25
N GLY A 52 -2.91 5.70 -13.17
CA GLY A 52 -3.24 4.32 -13.53
C GLY A 52 -4.53 3.74 -12.91
N GLY A 53 -5.20 4.47 -12.02
CA GLY A 53 -6.51 4.12 -11.50
C GLY A 53 -6.59 2.78 -10.74
N GLU A 54 -7.80 2.24 -10.60
CA GLU A 54 -8.08 1.06 -9.77
C GLU A 54 -7.29 -0.20 -10.19
N ALA A 55 -7.02 -0.40 -11.49
CA ALA A 55 -6.27 -1.56 -11.96
C ALA A 55 -4.81 -1.53 -11.50
N ALA A 56 -4.16 -0.36 -11.56
CA ALA A 56 -2.80 -0.19 -11.06
C ALA A 56 -2.74 -0.34 -9.52
N LEU A 57 -3.77 0.14 -8.83
CA LEU A 57 -3.90 -0.04 -7.38
C LEU A 57 -4.08 -1.52 -7.01
N ALA A 58 -4.94 -2.26 -7.71
CA ALA A 58 -5.14 -3.70 -7.49
C ALA A 58 -3.84 -4.48 -7.67
N ALA A 59 -3.09 -4.22 -8.74
CA ALA A 59 -1.78 -4.84 -8.96
C ALA A 59 -0.79 -4.52 -7.82
N ARG A 60 -0.82 -3.27 -7.30
CA ARG A 60 0.02 -2.89 -6.17
C ARG A 60 -0.39 -3.59 -4.87
N LEU A 61 -1.69 -3.81 -4.65
CA LEU A 61 -2.18 -4.58 -3.51
C LEU A 61 -1.74 -6.05 -3.60
N ASP A 62 -1.78 -6.65 -4.78
CA ASP A 62 -1.30 -8.02 -4.99
C ASP A 62 0.18 -8.16 -4.64
N GLU A 63 1.02 -7.18 -5.01
CA GLU A 63 2.43 -7.13 -4.61
C GLU A 63 2.60 -7.04 -3.08
N LEU A 64 1.81 -6.19 -2.41
CA LEU A 64 1.86 -6.01 -0.96
C LEU A 64 1.37 -7.24 -0.21
N ILE A 65 0.36 -7.94 -0.74
CA ILE A 65 -0.13 -9.21 -0.21
C ILE A 65 0.94 -10.29 -0.38
N ALA A 66 1.56 -10.39 -1.55
CA ALA A 66 2.67 -11.32 -1.78
C ALA A 66 3.86 -11.06 -0.86
N ALA A 67 4.11 -9.78 -0.50
CA ALA A 67 5.13 -9.39 0.47
C ALA A 67 4.72 -9.63 1.94
N GLY A 68 3.45 -9.99 2.20
CA GLY A 68 2.89 -10.19 3.53
C GLY A 68 2.66 -8.89 4.31
N LEU A 69 2.62 -7.74 3.63
CA LEU A 69 2.41 -6.41 4.25
C LEU A 69 0.94 -6.02 4.36
N VAL A 70 0.08 -6.62 3.54
CA VAL A 70 -1.37 -6.41 3.51
C VAL A 70 -2.05 -7.78 3.42
N GLU A 71 -3.26 -7.89 3.94
CA GLU A 71 -4.10 -9.07 3.83
C GLU A 71 -5.47 -8.71 3.25
N ALA A 72 -5.99 -9.54 2.34
CA ALA A 72 -7.36 -9.44 1.89
C ALA A 72 -8.28 -10.14 2.89
N VAL A 73 -9.16 -9.37 3.53
CA VAL A 73 -10.14 -9.91 4.48
C VAL A 73 -11.46 -10.12 3.75
N ALA A 74 -12.05 -11.31 3.88
CA ALA A 74 -13.39 -11.55 3.35
C ALA A 74 -14.41 -10.63 4.05
N PRO A 75 -15.41 -10.08 3.32
CA PRO A 75 -16.46 -9.32 3.97
C PRO A 75 -17.23 -10.22 4.95
N ALA A 76 -17.53 -9.67 6.12
CA ALA A 76 -18.31 -10.33 7.18
C ALA A 76 -19.78 -10.54 6.78
#